data_AF-A0A965FK40-F1
#
_entry.id   AF-A0A965FK40-F1
#
_cell.length_a   1.000
_cell.length_b   1.000
_cell.length_c   1.000
_cell.angle_alpha   90.00
_cell.angle_beta   90.00
_cell.angle_gamma   90.00
#
_symmetry.space_group_name_H-M   'P 1'
#
loop_
_entity.id
_entity.type
_entity.pdbx_description
1 polymer ?
#
loop_
_entity_poly.entity_id
_entity_poly.type
_entity_poly.pdbx_seq_one_letter_code
_entity_poly.pdbx_strand_id
1 'polypeptide(L)'
;MSISKEQIEPLMAKLWDMLPKHEAPDAEFSPGFGFRGKPPRIVFRDGPGKGSLITFATYSQGSTRIAGATVDVVVLDEPPPEEMWGEVVLRVQRRAGQVWCSMTITPDSPPQDWMREMVEKSAVRELHTPLTQAALTPVNGMPPLMSKRRLAAWMASVPAAEVPLRVGAGWTGAVVDQYLSAWSRDFIQPVTLPPNCQGIVSLDHGIRLGRQAATLLAYQHSTSRFWVLDEVTGGDKSTSSREDAEAIAAMLTRNGLAWDHIDLWIGDRSTASIARDVRKDNAALRRYLAACYRVEIDRFPRILVPYKAAGTLHSGYRQVNTLLAEGKILVDPRCKGLIKSFETWNGDKRSPLKDPLDALRYGIESALQATTLQPVAIGHVRTR
;
A
#
# COMPACT_ATOMS: atom_id res chain seq x y z
N MET A 1 0.45 20.87 -8.91
CA MET A 1 -1.01 20.77 -8.71
C MET A 1 -1.30 20.09 -7.38
N SER A 2 -1.93 20.81 -6.45
CA SER A 2 -2.99 20.40 -5.51
C SER A 2 -3.08 18.99 -4.89
N ILE A 3 -1.98 18.26 -4.62
CA ILE A 3 -2.01 16.98 -3.84
C ILE A 3 -2.82 17.12 -2.54
N SER A 4 -2.83 18.31 -1.93
CA SER A 4 -3.58 18.59 -0.71
C SER A 4 -5.10 18.45 -0.82
N LYS A 5 -5.69 18.77 -1.98
CA LYS A 5 -7.17 18.80 -2.09
C LYS A 5 -7.75 17.43 -2.41
N GLU A 6 -7.05 16.63 -3.21
CA GLU A 6 -7.47 15.27 -3.55
C GLU A 6 -7.59 14.38 -2.30
N GLN A 7 -6.76 14.62 -1.27
CA GLN A 7 -6.82 13.88 -0.01
C GLN A 7 -8.08 14.19 0.82
N ILE A 8 -8.56 15.44 0.82
CA ILE A 8 -9.69 15.87 1.66
C ILE A 8 -11.03 15.88 0.91
N GLU A 9 -11.01 15.80 -0.42
CA GLU A 9 -12.22 15.80 -1.25
C GLU A 9 -13.21 14.67 -0.88
N PRO A 10 -12.79 13.41 -0.62
CA PRO A 10 -13.73 12.36 -0.22
C PRO A 10 -14.47 12.68 1.09
N LEU A 11 -13.81 13.36 2.03
CA LEU A 11 -14.45 13.85 3.26
C LEU A 11 -15.46 14.95 2.94
N MET A 12 -15.08 15.92 2.09
CA MET A 12 -15.98 17.00 1.66
C MET A 12 -17.20 16.46 0.93
N ALA A 13 -17.05 15.43 0.09
CA ALA A 13 -18.15 14.77 -0.62
C ALA A 13 -19.14 14.14 0.35
N LYS A 14 -18.67 13.36 1.34
CA LYS A 14 -19.54 12.78 2.38
C LYS A 14 -20.27 13.86 3.18
N LEU A 15 -19.58 14.94 3.55
CA LEU A 15 -20.20 16.07 4.23
C LEU A 15 -21.25 16.74 3.35
N TRP A 16 -20.97 16.91 2.06
CA TRP A 16 -21.95 17.40 1.10
C TRP A 16 -23.19 16.50 1.06
N ASP A 17 -23.04 15.18 0.97
CA ASP A 17 -24.20 14.28 0.92
C ASP A 17 -25.08 14.37 2.18
N MET A 18 -24.48 14.63 3.34
CA MET A 18 -25.20 14.78 4.62
C MET A 18 -25.70 16.21 4.90
N LEU A 19 -25.17 17.23 4.21
CA LEU A 19 -25.43 18.63 4.54
C LEU A 19 -26.86 19.04 4.18
N PRO A 20 -27.68 19.55 5.12
CA PRO A 20 -28.98 20.13 4.84
C PRO A 20 -28.83 21.42 4.03
N LYS A 21 -29.09 21.35 2.72
CA LYS A 21 -28.81 22.45 1.77
C LYS A 21 -29.49 23.76 2.10
N HIS A 22 -30.70 23.68 2.65
CA HIS A 22 -31.46 24.86 3.04
C HIS A 22 -30.78 25.66 4.16
N GLU A 23 -30.03 25.00 5.06
CA GLU A 23 -29.30 25.67 6.13
C GLU A 23 -28.03 26.37 5.62
N ALA A 24 -27.43 25.88 4.54
CA ALA A 24 -26.21 26.41 3.93
C ALA A 24 -26.41 26.69 2.43
N PRO A 25 -27.27 27.65 2.05
CA PRO A 25 -27.70 27.84 0.66
C PRO A 25 -26.58 28.26 -0.30
N ASP A 26 -25.51 28.87 0.22
CA ASP A 26 -24.34 29.30 -0.57
C ASP A 26 -23.27 28.20 -0.72
N ALA A 27 -23.47 27.03 -0.08
CA ALA A 27 -22.51 25.96 -0.15
C ALA A 27 -22.58 25.28 -1.52
N GLU A 28 -21.49 25.35 -2.27
CA GLU A 28 -21.36 24.69 -3.57
C GLU A 28 -20.22 23.67 -3.52
N PHE A 29 -20.52 22.42 -3.90
CA PHE A 29 -19.56 21.34 -4.04
C PHE A 29 -19.40 20.96 -5.51
N SER A 30 -18.17 20.79 -5.97
CA SER A 30 -17.85 20.31 -7.31
C SER A 30 -16.99 19.05 -7.21
N PRO A 31 -17.42 17.90 -7.78
CA PRO A 31 -16.57 16.72 -7.88
C PRO A 31 -15.21 17.03 -8.50
N GLY A 32 -14.14 16.46 -7.96
CA GLY A 32 -12.74 16.71 -8.30
C GLY A 32 -12.16 18.03 -7.75
N PHE A 33 -12.99 18.93 -7.21
CA PHE A 33 -12.56 20.26 -6.74
C PHE A 33 -12.92 20.56 -5.28
N GLY A 34 -13.94 19.90 -4.73
CA GLY A 34 -14.43 20.10 -3.37
C GLY A 34 -15.35 21.31 -3.22
N PHE A 35 -15.48 21.81 -1.98
CA PHE A 35 -16.23 23.04 -1.68
C PHE A 35 -15.53 24.29 -2.26
N ARG A 36 -16.32 25.25 -2.75
CA ARG A 36 -15.81 26.54 -3.21
C ARG A 36 -15.32 27.42 -2.04
N GLY A 37 -14.43 28.38 -2.36
CA GLY A 37 -13.84 29.32 -1.40
C GLY A 37 -12.33 29.15 -1.19
N LYS A 38 -11.68 30.23 -0.72
CA LYS A 38 -10.27 30.23 -0.27
C LYS A 38 -10.20 30.84 1.14
N PRO A 39 -10.13 30.04 2.21
CA PRO A 39 -10.25 28.57 2.24
C PRO A 39 -11.66 28.06 1.89
N PRO A 40 -11.80 26.78 1.47
CA PRO A 40 -13.09 26.12 1.32
C PRO A 40 -13.86 26.17 2.65
N ARG A 41 -15.11 26.60 2.60
CA ARG A 41 -15.93 26.79 3.80
C ARG A 41 -17.41 26.52 3.53
N ILE A 42 -18.12 26.11 4.57
CA ILE A 42 -19.58 25.99 4.61
C ILE A 42 -20.05 26.98 5.68
N VAL A 43 -20.99 27.85 5.34
CA VAL A 43 -21.58 28.81 6.27
C VAL A 43 -23.06 28.50 6.40
N PHE A 44 -23.49 28.25 7.62
CA PHE A 44 -24.89 27.98 7.95
C PHE A 44 -25.60 29.31 8.18
N ARG A 45 -26.58 29.63 7.34
CA ARG A 45 -27.35 30.89 7.37
C ARG A 45 -28.74 30.73 7.97
N ASP A 46 -29.23 29.49 8.05
CA ASP A 46 -30.53 29.17 8.59
C ASP A 46 -30.50 27.86 9.40
N GLY A 47 -31.62 27.52 10.03
CA GLY A 47 -31.78 26.31 10.83
C GLY A 47 -31.04 26.32 12.17
N PRO A 48 -30.97 25.17 12.87
CA PRO A 48 -30.32 25.05 14.17
C PRO A 48 -28.83 25.41 14.14
N GLY A 49 -28.16 25.25 12.99
CA GLY A 49 -26.75 25.59 12.80
C GLY A 49 -26.48 27.06 12.45
N LYS A 50 -27.50 27.92 12.41
CA LYS A 50 -27.35 29.32 11.95
C LYS A 50 -26.22 30.06 12.65
N GLY A 51 -25.32 30.64 11.86
CA GLY A 51 -24.14 31.38 12.32
C GLY A 51 -22.89 30.52 12.49
N SER A 52 -22.99 29.19 12.41
CA SER A 52 -21.85 28.29 12.42
C SER A 52 -21.13 28.25 11.07
N LEU A 53 -19.84 27.86 11.11
CA LEU A 53 -19.03 27.67 9.92
C LEU A 53 -18.19 26.40 10.04
N ILE A 54 -17.99 25.71 8.91
CA ILE A 54 -17.01 24.64 8.77
C ILE A 54 -15.97 25.10 7.77
N THR A 55 -14.68 24.98 8.11
CA THR A 55 -13.57 25.32 7.22
C THR A 55 -12.63 24.13 7.11
N PHE A 56 -12.00 23.98 5.94
CA PHE A 56 -11.14 22.85 5.63
C PHE A 56 -9.69 23.28 5.43
N ALA A 57 -8.77 22.50 6.00
CA ALA A 57 -7.33 22.66 5.84
C ALA A 57 -6.65 21.29 5.76
N THR A 58 -5.45 21.23 5.21
CA THR A 58 -4.63 20.01 5.18
C THR A 58 -3.27 20.28 5.80
N TYR A 59 -2.62 19.25 6.36
CA TYR A 59 -1.30 19.39 6.98
C TYR A 59 -0.23 19.92 6.03
N SER A 60 -0.31 19.54 4.75
CA SER A 60 0.61 19.99 3.70
C SER A 60 0.58 21.52 3.45
N GLN A 61 -0.45 22.22 3.91
CA GLN A 61 -0.57 23.67 3.76
C GLN A 61 0.09 24.43 4.90
N GLY A 62 0.62 23.73 5.90
CA GLY A 62 1.33 24.30 7.04
C GLY A 62 0.41 25.02 8.04
N SER A 63 1.01 25.41 9.17
CA SER A 63 0.33 26.11 10.26
C SER A 63 -0.16 27.51 9.89
N THR A 64 0.44 28.14 8.87
CA THR A 64 0.08 29.50 8.42
C THR A 64 -1.37 29.65 8.01
N ARG A 65 -2.01 28.59 7.50
CA ARG A 65 -3.41 28.62 7.07
C ARG A 65 -4.40 28.66 8.23
N ILE A 66 -4.00 28.15 9.39
CA ILE A 66 -4.81 28.13 10.61
C ILE A 66 -4.40 29.21 11.61
N ALA A 67 -3.22 29.82 11.47
CA ALA A 67 -2.62 30.77 12.43
C ALA A 67 -3.48 31.99 12.81
N GLY A 68 -4.46 32.38 11.97
CA GLY A 68 -5.41 33.46 12.28
C GLY A 68 -6.77 33.00 12.81
N ALA A 69 -7.01 31.69 12.88
CA ALA A 69 -8.32 31.15 13.22
C ALA A 69 -8.59 31.22 14.74
N THR A 70 -9.85 31.49 15.08
CA THR A 70 -10.42 31.32 16.43
C THR A 70 -11.65 30.43 16.25
N VAL A 71 -11.59 29.20 16.74
CA VAL A 71 -12.61 28.18 16.48
C VAL A 71 -13.03 27.47 17.77
N ASP A 72 -14.25 26.94 17.78
CA ASP A 72 -14.79 26.23 18.94
C ASP A 72 -14.36 24.75 18.95
N VAL A 73 -14.16 24.14 17.77
CA VAL A 73 -13.68 22.76 17.63
C VAL A 73 -12.70 22.65 16.47
N VAL A 74 -11.62 21.89 16.65
CA VAL A 74 -10.76 21.39 15.58
C VAL A 74 -10.87 19.87 15.51
N VAL A 75 -11.10 19.33 14.32
CA VAL A 75 -11.10 17.88 14.06
C VAL A 75 -9.92 17.55 13.16
N LEU A 76 -9.09 16.62 13.61
CA LEU A 76 -7.87 16.15 12.96
C LEU A 76 -8.09 14.71 12.50
N ASP A 77 -7.91 14.46 11.20
CA ASP A 77 -7.89 13.11 10.64
C ASP A 77 -6.44 12.63 10.59
N GLU A 78 -6.12 11.66 11.45
CA GLU A 78 -4.77 11.25 11.83
C GLU A 78 -3.95 12.34 12.55
N PRO A 79 -2.96 11.98 13.39
CA PRO A 79 -2.12 12.95 14.08
C PRO A 79 -1.38 13.89 13.13
N PRO A 80 -1.29 15.19 13.45
CA PRO A 80 -0.47 16.13 12.69
C PRO A 80 1.02 15.91 13.00
N PRO A 81 1.93 16.51 12.21
CA PRO A 81 3.32 16.67 12.66
C PRO A 81 3.39 17.37 14.03
N GLU A 82 4.32 16.98 14.88
CA GLU A 82 4.46 17.47 16.26
C GLU A 82 4.55 19.00 16.30
N GLU A 83 5.32 19.59 15.39
CA GLU A 83 5.51 21.03 15.28
C GLU A 83 4.22 21.81 14.99
N MET A 84 3.19 21.15 14.46
CA MET A 84 1.90 21.76 14.16
C MET A 84 0.92 21.70 15.33
N TRP A 85 1.11 20.76 16.27
CA TRP A 85 0.18 20.56 17.38
C TRP A 85 0.02 21.81 18.25
N GLY A 86 1.13 22.47 18.59
CA GLY A 86 1.11 23.71 19.36
C GLY A 86 0.28 24.81 18.69
N GLU A 87 0.40 24.95 17.37
CA GLU A 87 -0.39 25.92 16.60
C GLU A 87 -1.88 25.58 16.57
N VAL A 88 -2.24 24.29 16.49
CA VAL A 88 -3.63 23.83 16.52
C VAL A 88 -4.30 24.14 17.85
N VAL A 89 -3.63 23.80 18.97
CA VAL A 89 -4.20 23.99 20.32
C VAL A 89 -4.46 25.47 20.61
N LEU A 90 -3.60 26.39 20.13
CA LEU A 90 -3.81 27.83 20.30
C LEU A 90 -5.10 28.35 19.64
N ARG A 91 -5.62 27.67 18.61
CA ARG A 91 -6.81 28.15 17.86
C ARG A 91 -8.11 28.04 18.65
N VAL A 92 -8.14 27.15 19.65
CA VAL A 92 -9.32 26.90 20.49
C VAL A 92 -9.26 27.61 21.84
N GLN A 93 -8.10 28.10 22.26
CA GLN A 93 -7.89 28.65 23.61
C GLN A 93 -8.85 29.79 23.96
N ARG A 94 -9.04 30.76 23.05
CA ARG A 94 -9.92 31.92 23.31
C ARG A 94 -11.38 31.53 23.51
N ARG A 95 -11.81 30.38 22.98
CA ARG A 95 -13.19 29.87 23.05
C ARG A 95 -13.37 28.79 24.11
N ALA A 96 -12.31 28.41 24.83
CA ALA A 96 -12.29 27.19 25.63
C ALA A 96 -12.78 25.96 24.82
N GLY A 97 -12.39 25.92 23.54
CA GLY A 97 -12.83 24.91 22.58
C GLY A 97 -12.10 23.58 22.73
N GLN A 98 -12.37 22.66 21.79
CA GLN A 98 -11.84 21.29 21.84
C GLN A 98 -11.04 20.93 20.59
N VAL A 99 -10.03 20.09 20.76
CA VAL A 99 -9.31 19.44 19.66
C VAL A 99 -9.62 17.95 19.72
N TRP A 100 -10.19 17.42 18.64
CA TRP A 100 -10.47 16.00 18.47
C TRP A 100 -9.54 15.45 17.41
N CYS A 101 -8.84 14.36 17.72
CA CYS A 101 -7.98 13.67 16.78
C CYS A 101 -8.48 12.23 16.64
N SER A 102 -8.91 11.85 15.44
CA SER A 102 -9.06 10.44 15.10
C SER A 102 -7.70 9.90 14.69
N MET A 103 -7.40 8.66 15.07
CA MET A 103 -6.13 8.02 14.74
C MET A 103 -6.35 6.53 14.54
N THR A 104 -5.81 5.99 13.45
CA THR A 104 -5.61 4.55 13.29
C THR A 104 -4.14 4.31 13.00
N ILE A 105 -3.38 3.94 14.02
CA ILE A 105 -1.94 3.70 13.85
C ILE A 105 -1.73 2.55 12.87
N THR A 106 -0.77 2.75 11.98
CA THR A 106 -0.32 1.75 11.01
C THR A 106 1.20 1.64 11.07
N PRO A 107 1.81 0.55 10.56
CA PRO A 107 3.27 0.46 10.51
C PRO A 107 3.96 1.53 9.65
N ASP A 108 3.20 2.23 8.77
CA ASP A 108 3.68 3.35 7.97
C ASP A 108 3.34 4.72 8.58
N SER A 109 2.64 4.77 9.72
CA SER A 109 2.33 6.02 10.40
C SER A 109 3.64 6.68 10.89
N PRO A 110 3.76 8.02 10.84
CA PRO A 110 4.89 8.73 11.43
C PRO A 110 5.01 8.40 12.93
N PRO A 111 6.20 8.54 13.54
CA PRO A 111 6.37 8.38 14.98
C PRO A 111 5.36 9.25 15.75
N GLN A 112 4.65 8.65 16.69
CA GLN A 112 3.64 9.32 17.53
C GLN A 112 4.01 9.32 19.01
N ASP A 113 5.30 9.13 19.32
CA ASP A 113 5.78 9.04 20.70
C ASP A 113 5.44 10.30 21.50
N TRP A 114 5.50 11.48 20.88
CA TRP A 114 5.12 12.75 21.50
C TRP A 114 3.65 12.77 21.92
N MET A 115 2.73 12.29 21.07
CA MET A 115 1.30 12.28 21.36
C MET A 115 0.98 11.23 22.43
N ARG A 116 1.66 10.09 22.39
CA ARG A 116 1.59 9.08 23.45
C ARG A 116 2.05 9.63 24.79
N GLU A 117 3.17 10.34 24.83
CA GLU A 117 3.67 10.99 26.04
C GLU A 117 2.65 12.01 26.59
N MET A 118 1.97 12.76 25.71
CA MET A 118 0.89 13.66 26.12
C MET A 118 -0.31 12.92 26.74
N VAL A 119 -0.66 11.74 26.24
CA VAL A 119 -1.70 10.88 26.83
C VAL A 119 -1.25 10.38 28.21
N GLU A 120 -0.02 9.86 28.32
CA GLU A 120 0.55 9.35 29.57
C GLU A 120 0.62 10.45 30.65
N LYS A 121 0.93 11.70 30.25
CA LYS A 121 0.92 12.88 31.12
C LYS A 121 -0.49 13.47 31.36
N SER A 122 -1.55 12.84 30.85
CA SER A 122 -2.93 13.33 30.94
C SER A 122 -3.17 14.72 30.34
N ALA A 123 -2.28 15.19 29.46
CA ALA A 123 -2.45 16.42 28.69
C ALA A 123 -3.45 16.23 27.53
N VAL A 124 -3.58 14.99 27.05
CA VAL A 124 -4.58 14.57 26.07
C VAL A 124 -5.35 13.38 26.64
N ARG A 125 -6.68 13.39 26.46
CA ARG A 125 -7.51 12.25 26.83
C ARG A 125 -7.62 11.30 25.64
N GLU A 126 -7.21 10.05 25.84
CA GLU A 126 -7.40 8.99 24.86
C GLU A 126 -8.78 8.33 25.01
N LEU A 127 -9.43 8.06 23.88
CA LEU A 127 -10.62 7.22 23.78
C LEU A 127 -10.27 5.95 23.00
N HIS A 128 -9.78 4.95 23.73
CA HIS A 128 -9.35 3.68 23.15
C HIS A 128 -10.55 2.77 22.84
N THR A 129 -10.83 2.53 21.55
CA THR A 129 -11.94 1.68 21.11
C THR A 129 -11.46 0.60 20.15
N PRO A 130 -11.40 -0.68 20.57
CA PRO A 130 -11.01 -1.77 19.66
C PRO A 130 -12.08 -2.01 18.61
N LEU A 131 -11.66 -2.52 17.44
CA LEU A 131 -12.55 -2.85 16.34
C LEU A 131 -13.38 -4.08 16.69
N THR A 132 -14.65 -3.84 16.99
CA THR A 132 -15.63 -4.89 17.31
C THR A 132 -16.93 -4.62 16.57
N GLN A 133 -17.80 -5.64 16.48
CA GLN A 133 -19.13 -5.45 15.91
C GLN A 133 -19.92 -4.36 16.66
N ALA A 134 -19.78 -4.30 17.99
CA ALA A 134 -20.44 -3.30 18.82
C ALA A 134 -19.93 -1.89 18.49
N ALA A 135 -18.61 -1.70 18.38
CA ALA A 135 -18.02 -0.42 17.98
C ALA A 135 -18.43 0.03 16.56
N LEU A 136 -18.76 -0.91 15.67
CA LEU A 136 -19.23 -0.64 14.32
C LEU A 136 -20.75 -0.50 14.21
N THR A 137 -21.49 -0.63 15.31
CA THR A 137 -22.95 -0.49 15.33
C THR A 137 -23.28 0.92 15.79
N PRO A 138 -23.77 1.81 14.91
CA PRO A 138 -24.15 3.15 15.33
C PRO A 138 -25.27 3.09 16.37
N VAL A 139 -25.30 4.10 17.23
CA VAL A 139 -26.40 4.28 18.19
C VAL A 139 -27.74 4.46 17.45
N ASN A 140 -28.86 4.21 18.14
CA ASN A 140 -30.23 4.40 17.64
C ASN A 140 -30.73 3.32 16.65
N GLY A 141 -30.25 2.08 16.79
CA GLY A 141 -30.82 0.94 16.04
C GLY A 141 -30.49 0.90 14.56
N MET A 142 -29.54 1.74 14.10
CA MET A 142 -29.03 1.67 12.73
C MET A 142 -28.27 0.36 12.50
N PRO A 143 -28.30 -0.19 11.27
CA PRO A 143 -27.51 -1.36 10.95
C PRO A 143 -26.01 -1.07 11.10
N PRO A 144 -25.21 -2.08 11.43
CA PRO A 144 -23.78 -1.91 11.59
C PRO A 144 -23.10 -1.51 10.28
N LEU A 145 -22.07 -0.67 10.37
CA LEU A 145 -21.27 -0.18 9.24
C LEU A 145 -20.56 -1.32 8.50
N MET A 146 -20.32 -2.44 9.20
CA MET A 146 -19.80 -3.67 8.64
C MET A 146 -20.53 -4.88 9.22
N SER A 147 -20.91 -5.84 8.37
CA SER A 147 -21.51 -7.08 8.85
C SER A 147 -20.48 -7.96 9.58
N LYS A 148 -20.94 -8.78 10.53
CA LYS A 148 -20.09 -9.73 11.27
C LYS A 148 -19.21 -10.58 10.35
N ARG A 149 -19.80 -11.09 9.26
CA ARG A 149 -19.09 -11.91 8.27
C ARG A 149 -17.98 -11.12 7.56
N ARG A 150 -18.28 -9.88 7.14
CA ARG A 150 -17.30 -9.02 6.47
C ARG A 150 -16.18 -8.61 7.43
N LEU A 151 -16.52 -8.32 8.69
CA LEU A 151 -15.54 -8.02 9.73
C LEU A 151 -14.61 -9.21 9.97
N ALA A 152 -15.14 -10.40 10.16
CA ALA A 152 -14.33 -11.61 10.35
C ALA A 152 -13.40 -11.88 9.16
N ALA A 153 -13.90 -11.76 7.93
CA ALA A 153 -13.10 -11.93 6.73
C ALA A 153 -11.98 -10.88 6.63
N TRP A 154 -12.29 -9.61 6.94
CA TRP A 154 -11.29 -8.55 6.96
C TRP A 154 -10.23 -8.77 8.04
N MET A 155 -10.64 -9.13 9.26
CA MET A 155 -9.73 -9.40 10.37
C MET A 155 -8.78 -10.56 10.07
N ALA A 156 -9.27 -11.62 9.41
CA ALA A 156 -8.43 -12.75 8.96
C ALA A 156 -7.39 -12.33 7.90
N SER A 157 -7.62 -11.23 7.20
CA SER A 157 -6.73 -10.68 6.17
C SER A 157 -5.63 -9.79 6.75
N VAL A 158 -5.77 -9.32 7.99
CA VAL A 158 -4.79 -8.48 8.68
C VAL A 158 -3.60 -9.33 9.16
N PRO A 159 -2.35 -8.98 8.78
CA PRO A 159 -1.16 -9.64 9.31
C PRO A 159 -1.11 -9.61 10.84
N ALA A 160 -0.68 -10.69 11.49
CA ALA A 160 -0.61 -10.78 12.96
C ALA A 160 0.15 -9.59 13.61
N ALA A 161 1.23 -9.13 12.97
CA ALA A 161 2.00 -7.96 13.39
C ALA A 161 1.16 -6.67 13.49
N GLU A 162 0.14 -6.53 12.64
CA GLU A 162 -0.72 -5.35 12.54
C GLU A 162 -2.00 -5.45 13.39
N VAL A 163 -2.35 -6.62 13.91
CA VAL A 163 -3.59 -6.82 14.67
C VAL A 163 -3.69 -5.88 15.88
N PRO A 164 -2.66 -5.70 16.72
CA PRO A 164 -2.75 -4.75 17.84
C PRO A 164 -3.04 -3.33 17.39
N LEU A 165 -2.46 -2.90 16.28
CA LEU A 165 -2.63 -1.54 15.74
C LEU A 165 -4.04 -1.33 15.17
N ARG A 166 -4.51 -2.26 14.33
CA ARG A 166 -5.73 -2.07 13.51
C ARG A 166 -7.01 -2.59 14.13
N VAL A 167 -6.89 -3.61 14.97
CA VAL A 167 -8.02 -4.25 15.66
C VAL A 167 -7.99 -3.86 17.13
N GLY A 168 -6.81 -3.91 17.73
CA GLY A 168 -6.64 -3.63 19.15
C GLY A 168 -6.74 -2.16 19.53
N ALA A 169 -6.59 -1.23 18.57
CA ALA A 169 -6.41 0.21 18.80
C ALA A 169 -5.14 0.57 19.60
N GLY A 170 -4.13 -0.30 19.55
CA GLY A 170 -2.86 -0.13 20.26
C GLY A 170 -1.88 0.82 19.56
N TRP A 171 -0.89 1.29 20.33
CA TRP A 171 0.18 2.18 19.87
C TRP A 171 1.33 1.46 19.16
N THR A 172 1.51 0.17 19.43
CA THR A 172 2.61 -0.63 18.88
C THR A 172 2.09 -1.92 18.25
N GLY A 173 2.73 -2.33 17.15
CA GLY A 173 2.48 -3.63 16.53
C GLY A 173 2.96 -4.80 17.38
N ALA A 174 2.58 -6.01 17.00
CA ALA A 174 3.13 -7.22 17.60
C ALA A 174 4.52 -7.51 17.02
N VAL A 175 5.43 -7.96 17.88
CA VAL A 175 6.66 -8.63 17.44
C VAL A 175 6.28 -10.02 16.95
N VAL A 176 6.64 -10.35 15.72
CA VAL A 176 6.34 -11.64 15.10
C VAL A 176 7.58 -12.21 14.44
N ASP A 177 7.69 -13.52 14.38
CA ASP A 177 8.75 -14.19 13.60
C ASP A 177 8.38 -14.27 12.11
N GLN A 178 7.09 -14.15 11.80
CA GLN A 178 6.52 -14.20 10.45
C GLN A 178 5.49 -13.08 10.26
N TYR A 179 5.78 -12.17 9.33
CA TYR A 179 4.91 -11.04 9.03
C TYR A 179 3.64 -11.48 8.28
N LEU A 180 3.78 -12.29 7.23
CA LEU A 180 2.66 -12.78 6.41
C LEU A 180 2.03 -14.00 7.07
N SER A 181 1.28 -13.76 8.14
CA SER A 181 0.72 -14.79 9.03
C SER A 181 -0.29 -15.75 8.39
N ALA A 182 -0.82 -15.42 7.21
CA ALA A 182 -1.64 -16.35 6.44
C ALA A 182 -0.82 -17.42 5.72
N TRP A 183 0.51 -17.29 5.62
CA TRP A 183 1.39 -18.26 4.99
C TRP A 183 1.42 -19.59 5.75
N SER A 184 1.43 -20.68 4.99
CA SER A 184 1.71 -22.02 5.48
C SER A 184 2.47 -22.81 4.41
N ARG A 185 3.06 -23.95 4.79
CA ARG A 185 3.74 -24.82 3.83
C ARG A 185 2.78 -25.51 2.84
N ASP A 186 1.47 -25.45 3.07
CA ASP A 186 0.47 -26.02 2.17
C ASP A 186 0.37 -25.24 0.84
N PHE A 187 0.89 -24.01 0.78
CA PHE A 187 1.01 -23.26 -0.48
C PHE A 187 2.19 -23.68 -1.35
N ILE A 188 3.07 -24.55 -0.83
CA ILE A 188 4.26 -25.03 -1.54
C ILE A 188 3.89 -26.30 -2.32
N GLN A 189 3.73 -26.15 -3.63
CA GLN A 189 3.39 -27.29 -4.49
C GLN A 189 3.92 -27.10 -5.91
N PRO A 190 4.37 -28.19 -6.58
CA PRO A 190 4.73 -28.13 -7.99
C PRO A 190 3.57 -27.54 -8.80
N VAL A 191 3.85 -26.51 -9.59
CA VAL A 191 2.80 -25.78 -10.28
C VAL A 191 2.49 -26.43 -11.63
N THR A 192 1.23 -26.80 -11.83
CA THR A 192 0.66 -27.00 -13.18
C THR A 192 -0.22 -25.80 -13.51
N LEU A 193 0.11 -25.10 -14.60
CA LEU A 193 -0.62 -23.90 -14.98
C LEU A 193 -1.94 -24.22 -15.69
N PRO A 194 -3.05 -23.57 -15.30
CA PRO A 194 -4.26 -23.59 -16.12
C PRO A 194 -4.03 -22.81 -17.43
N PRO A 195 -4.87 -23.03 -18.46
CA PRO A 195 -4.81 -22.23 -19.68
C PRO A 195 -5.14 -20.75 -19.39
N ASN A 196 -4.71 -19.88 -20.31
CA ASN A 196 -4.99 -18.43 -20.30
C ASN A 196 -4.44 -17.68 -19.08
N CYS A 197 -3.27 -18.10 -18.60
CA CYS A 197 -2.51 -17.31 -17.65
C CYS A 197 -1.71 -16.21 -18.36
N GLN A 198 -1.64 -15.05 -17.73
CA GLN A 198 -0.72 -13.98 -18.05
C GLN A 198 0.65 -14.26 -17.41
N GLY A 199 1.72 -14.17 -18.18
CA GLY A 199 3.11 -14.29 -17.71
C GLY A 199 3.64 -12.95 -17.20
N ILE A 200 4.23 -12.95 -16.01
CA ILE A 200 4.74 -11.74 -15.38
C ILE A 200 6.14 -12.01 -14.85
N VAL A 201 7.08 -11.13 -15.17
CA VAL A 201 8.38 -11.05 -14.50
C VAL A 201 8.42 -9.76 -13.73
N SER A 202 8.61 -9.86 -12.42
CA SER A 202 8.68 -8.70 -11.52
C SER A 202 10.00 -8.67 -10.75
N LEU A 203 10.55 -7.47 -10.57
CA LEU A 203 11.90 -7.27 -10.03
C LEU A 203 11.95 -6.22 -8.93
N ASP A 204 12.77 -6.51 -7.92
CA ASP A 204 13.25 -5.54 -6.93
C ASP A 204 14.76 -5.31 -7.15
N HIS A 205 15.12 -4.06 -7.43
CA HIS A 205 16.51 -3.71 -7.75
C HIS A 205 17.31 -3.46 -6.49
N GLY A 206 18.42 -4.18 -6.38
CA GLY A 206 19.31 -4.08 -5.24
C GLY A 206 20.74 -3.81 -5.63
N ILE A 207 21.30 -2.74 -5.07
CA ILE A 207 22.71 -2.33 -5.28
C ILE A 207 23.66 -2.83 -4.18
N ARG A 208 23.13 -3.39 -3.09
CA ARG A 208 23.93 -4.04 -2.03
C ARG A 208 23.94 -5.55 -2.26
N LEU A 209 24.92 -6.21 -1.64
CA LEU A 209 25.07 -7.68 -1.67
C LEU A 209 23.73 -8.35 -1.34
N GLY A 210 23.31 -9.28 -2.21
CA GLY A 210 22.10 -10.08 -2.03
C GLY A 210 20.76 -9.35 -2.19
N ARG A 211 20.76 -8.11 -2.68
CA ARG A 211 19.53 -7.28 -2.76
C ARG A 211 18.76 -7.38 -4.07
N GLN A 212 19.27 -8.08 -5.08
CA GLN A 212 18.53 -8.26 -6.32
C GLN A 212 17.56 -9.43 -6.16
N ALA A 213 16.29 -9.22 -6.49
CA ALA A 213 15.32 -10.29 -6.60
C ALA A 213 14.47 -10.16 -7.87
N ALA A 214 14.15 -11.28 -8.49
CA ALA A 214 13.16 -11.37 -9.55
C ALA A 214 12.26 -12.59 -9.31
N THR A 215 10.98 -12.47 -9.61
CA THR A 215 10.01 -13.57 -9.54
C THR A 215 9.34 -13.76 -10.90
N LEU A 216 9.18 -15.02 -11.31
CA LEU A 216 8.35 -15.42 -12.43
C LEU A 216 6.98 -15.84 -11.92
N LEU A 217 5.94 -15.14 -12.37
CA LEU A 217 4.56 -15.36 -11.98
C LEU A 217 3.71 -15.75 -13.19
N ALA A 218 2.72 -16.59 -12.95
CA ALA A 218 1.55 -16.71 -13.79
C ALA A 218 0.34 -16.15 -13.05
N TYR A 219 -0.52 -15.42 -13.76
CA TYR A 219 -1.73 -14.83 -13.21
C TYR A 219 -2.96 -15.19 -14.03
N GLN A 220 -4.02 -15.66 -13.37
CA GLN A 220 -5.31 -15.94 -14.00
C GLN A 220 -6.35 -14.92 -13.54
N HIS A 221 -6.76 -14.05 -14.46
CA HIS A 221 -7.71 -12.96 -14.20
C HIS A 221 -9.06 -13.44 -13.66
N SER A 222 -9.63 -14.51 -14.24
CA SER A 222 -10.99 -14.98 -13.91
C SER A 222 -11.16 -15.43 -12.46
N THR A 223 -10.09 -15.91 -11.82
CA THR A 223 -10.11 -16.41 -10.44
C THR A 223 -9.26 -15.57 -9.50
N SER A 224 -8.57 -14.55 -10.05
CA SER A 224 -7.55 -13.75 -9.37
C SER A 224 -6.47 -14.61 -8.68
N ARG A 225 -6.07 -15.73 -9.32
CA ARG A 225 -5.06 -16.66 -8.78
C ARG A 225 -3.69 -16.40 -9.36
N PHE A 226 -2.68 -16.58 -8.51
CA PHE A 226 -1.27 -16.42 -8.81
C PHE A 226 -0.51 -17.72 -8.57
N TRP A 227 0.43 -18.01 -9.45
CA TRP A 227 1.41 -19.06 -9.27
C TRP A 227 2.81 -18.48 -9.41
N VAL A 228 3.64 -18.63 -8.39
CA VAL A 228 5.06 -18.29 -8.44
C VAL A 228 5.80 -19.50 -8.95
N LEU A 229 6.29 -19.41 -10.18
CA LEU A 229 6.91 -20.53 -10.90
C LEU A 229 8.39 -20.68 -10.57
N ASP A 230 9.06 -19.54 -10.41
CA ASP A 230 10.50 -19.51 -10.22
C ASP A 230 10.94 -18.15 -9.68
N GLU A 231 12.20 -18.09 -9.26
CA GLU A 231 12.82 -16.87 -8.76
C GLU A 231 14.30 -16.76 -9.18
N VAL A 232 14.82 -15.55 -9.09
CA VAL A 232 16.25 -15.27 -9.09
C VAL A 232 16.53 -14.37 -7.89
N THR A 233 17.50 -14.76 -7.06
CA THR A 233 17.97 -13.95 -5.93
C THR A 233 19.47 -13.71 -6.06
N GLY A 234 19.95 -12.52 -5.70
CA GLY A 234 21.35 -12.10 -5.86
C GLY A 234 22.39 -12.89 -5.06
N GLY A 235 21.97 -13.81 -4.18
CA GLY A 235 22.87 -14.62 -3.36
C GLY A 235 23.82 -13.76 -2.51
N ASP A 236 25.03 -14.24 -2.25
CA ASP A 236 26.00 -13.54 -1.39
C ASP A 236 26.89 -12.53 -2.13
N LYS A 237 26.60 -12.26 -3.41
CA LYS A 237 27.45 -11.41 -4.26
C LYS A 237 26.68 -10.20 -4.78
N SER A 238 27.43 -9.17 -5.16
CA SER A 238 26.87 -8.04 -5.90
C SER A 238 26.87 -8.43 -7.36
N THR A 239 25.72 -8.29 -8.01
CA THR A 239 25.59 -8.56 -9.44
C THR A 239 25.53 -7.26 -10.23
N SER A 240 25.98 -7.34 -11.48
CA SER A 240 25.78 -6.31 -12.51
C SER A 240 24.44 -6.51 -13.22
N SER A 241 23.94 -5.47 -13.89
CA SER A 241 22.71 -5.56 -14.71
C SER A 241 22.80 -6.63 -15.82
N ARG A 242 24.01 -6.96 -16.28
CA ARG A 242 24.25 -8.02 -17.25
C ARG A 242 24.07 -9.41 -16.62
N GLU A 243 24.71 -9.65 -15.48
CA GLU A 243 24.56 -10.93 -14.75
C GLU A 243 23.10 -11.15 -14.32
N ASP A 244 22.40 -10.09 -13.90
CA ASP A 244 20.97 -10.16 -13.59
C ASP A 244 20.13 -10.54 -14.82
N ALA A 245 20.42 -9.96 -15.99
CA ALA A 245 19.75 -10.32 -17.24
C ALA A 245 20.01 -11.78 -17.64
N GLU A 246 21.26 -12.25 -17.54
CA GLU A 246 21.63 -13.63 -17.83
C GLU A 246 20.92 -14.62 -16.89
N ALA A 247 20.83 -14.29 -15.60
CA ALA A 247 20.14 -15.12 -14.61
C ALA A 247 18.61 -15.16 -14.85
N ILE A 248 18.00 -14.04 -15.24
CA ILE A 248 16.57 -13.99 -15.60
C ILE A 248 16.31 -14.74 -16.92
N ALA A 249 17.20 -14.61 -17.91
CA ALA A 249 17.08 -15.37 -19.15
C ALA A 249 17.19 -16.89 -18.90
N ALA A 250 18.11 -17.30 -18.02
CA ALA A 250 18.21 -18.67 -17.56
C ALA A 250 16.96 -19.13 -16.80
N MET A 251 16.30 -18.24 -16.04
CA MET A 251 15.01 -18.50 -15.39
C MET A 251 13.89 -18.77 -16.37
N LEU A 252 13.77 -17.98 -17.43
CA LEU A 252 12.75 -18.25 -18.43
C LEU A 252 13.05 -19.56 -19.17
N THR A 253 14.31 -19.76 -19.58
CA THR A 253 14.74 -20.95 -20.33
C THR A 253 14.48 -22.24 -19.54
N ARG A 254 14.81 -22.30 -18.25
CA ARG A 254 14.58 -23.50 -17.41
C ARG A 254 13.11 -23.81 -17.14
N ASN A 255 12.21 -22.84 -17.36
CA ASN A 255 10.76 -23.02 -17.35
C ASN A 255 10.19 -23.27 -18.76
N GLY A 256 11.04 -23.43 -19.78
CA GLY A 256 10.61 -23.61 -21.16
C GLY A 256 9.98 -22.37 -21.78
N LEU A 257 10.29 -21.18 -21.23
CA LEU A 257 9.74 -19.90 -21.67
C LEU A 257 10.79 -19.07 -22.42
N ALA A 258 10.32 -18.31 -23.39
CA ALA A 258 11.06 -17.24 -24.04
C ALA A 258 10.55 -15.86 -23.54
N TRP A 259 11.22 -14.79 -23.93
CA TRP A 259 10.88 -13.43 -23.50
C TRP A 259 9.50 -12.96 -24.00
N ASP A 260 9.06 -13.46 -25.15
CA ASP A 260 7.78 -13.15 -25.80
C ASP A 260 6.60 -13.94 -25.23
N HIS A 261 6.87 -14.89 -24.32
CA HIS A 261 5.83 -15.51 -23.48
C HIS A 261 5.49 -14.69 -22.23
N ILE A 262 6.20 -13.58 -21.97
CA ILE A 262 5.98 -12.73 -20.80
C ILE A 262 5.20 -11.49 -21.23
N ASP A 263 3.95 -11.40 -20.78
CA ASP A 263 3.06 -10.28 -21.06
C ASP A 263 3.46 -9.00 -20.32
N LEU A 264 4.00 -9.14 -19.10
CA LEU A 264 4.24 -8.02 -18.22
C LEU A 264 5.62 -8.09 -17.56
N TRP A 265 6.41 -7.03 -17.76
CA TRP A 265 7.71 -6.84 -17.14
C TRP A 265 7.63 -5.67 -16.16
N ILE A 266 7.84 -5.93 -14.87
CA ILE A 266 7.77 -4.93 -13.80
C ILE A 266 9.12 -4.83 -13.10
N GLY A 267 9.66 -3.64 -12.94
CA GLY A 267 10.89 -3.44 -12.18
C GLY A 267 10.80 -2.19 -11.34
N ASP A 268 11.33 -2.25 -10.11
CA ASP A 268 11.37 -1.08 -9.25
C ASP A 268 12.07 0.13 -9.91
N ARG A 269 11.86 1.32 -9.37
CA ARG A 269 12.57 2.54 -9.75
C ARG A 269 14.07 2.32 -9.65
N SER A 270 14.78 2.92 -10.59
CA SER A 270 16.24 2.88 -10.66
C SER A 270 16.88 3.22 -9.32
N THR A 271 17.85 2.42 -8.91
CA THR A 271 18.66 2.65 -7.71
C THR A 271 20.09 2.98 -8.16
N ALA A 272 20.62 4.09 -7.65
CA ALA A 272 22.00 4.49 -7.86
C ALA A 272 22.73 4.51 -6.51
N SER A 273 23.93 3.93 -6.46
CA SER A 273 24.86 4.12 -5.34
C SER A 273 25.94 5.10 -5.77
N ILE A 274 26.01 6.25 -5.10
CA ILE A 274 27.09 7.24 -5.26
C ILE A 274 28.47 6.60 -4.94
N ALA A 275 28.50 5.59 -4.07
CA ALA A 275 29.75 5.03 -3.54
C ALA A 275 30.40 3.91 -4.40
N ARG A 276 29.75 3.40 -5.46
CA ARG A 276 30.24 2.22 -6.19
C ARG A 276 30.16 2.32 -7.72
N ASP A 277 29.64 3.41 -8.26
CA ASP A 277 29.42 3.62 -9.71
C ASP A 277 28.62 2.50 -10.44
N VAL A 278 28.04 1.57 -9.68
CA VAL A 278 27.11 0.55 -10.18
C VAL A 278 25.71 1.13 -10.11
N ARG A 279 25.16 1.45 -11.28
CA ARG A 279 23.77 1.86 -11.46
C ARG A 279 22.95 0.68 -11.96
N LYS A 280 21.92 0.30 -11.20
CA LYS A 280 20.91 -0.66 -11.65
C LYS A 280 19.65 0.09 -12.01
N ASP A 281 19.25 -0.06 -13.27
CA ASP A 281 17.99 0.49 -13.76
C ASP A 281 17.36 -0.39 -14.83
N ASN A 282 16.05 -0.18 -15.01
CA ASN A 282 15.23 -0.90 -15.96
C ASN A 282 15.73 -0.75 -17.42
N ALA A 283 16.34 0.37 -17.78
CA ALA A 283 16.79 0.60 -19.15
C ALA A 283 18.05 -0.22 -19.48
N ALA A 284 19.02 -0.26 -18.57
CA ALA A 284 20.22 -1.08 -18.68
C ALA A 284 19.87 -2.57 -18.66
N LEU A 285 19.03 -3.01 -17.71
CA LEU A 285 18.59 -4.39 -17.64
C LEU A 285 17.87 -4.84 -18.92
N ARG A 286 16.96 -4.01 -19.46
CA ARG A 286 16.26 -4.27 -20.73
C ARG A 286 17.23 -4.45 -21.90
N ARG A 287 18.29 -3.62 -21.99
CA ARG A 287 19.32 -3.77 -23.04
C ARG A 287 20.02 -5.13 -22.96
N TYR A 288 20.41 -5.54 -21.76
CA TYR A 288 21.09 -6.83 -21.58
C TYR A 288 20.16 -8.02 -21.82
N LEU A 289 18.90 -7.94 -21.38
CA LEU A 289 17.90 -8.98 -21.71
C LEU A 289 17.70 -9.10 -23.22
N ALA A 290 17.53 -7.99 -23.93
CA ALA A 290 17.42 -8.00 -25.39
C ALA A 290 18.65 -8.65 -26.05
N ALA A 291 19.86 -8.35 -25.55
CA ALA A 291 21.09 -8.97 -26.01
C ALA A 291 21.16 -10.49 -25.73
N CYS A 292 20.73 -10.95 -24.55
CA CYS A 292 20.64 -12.38 -24.21
C CYS A 292 19.78 -13.16 -25.20
N TYR A 293 18.68 -12.55 -25.66
CA TYR A 293 17.76 -13.15 -26.63
C TYR A 293 18.09 -12.83 -28.09
N ARG A 294 19.16 -12.06 -28.35
CA ARG A 294 19.55 -11.61 -29.71
C ARG A 294 18.41 -10.92 -30.46
N VAL A 295 17.66 -10.08 -29.74
CA VAL A 295 16.58 -9.27 -30.32
C VAL A 295 16.91 -7.79 -30.22
N GLU A 296 16.43 -7.02 -31.20
CA GLU A 296 16.51 -5.57 -31.15
C GLU A 296 15.78 -5.03 -29.91
N ILE A 297 16.36 -4.02 -29.26
CA ILE A 297 15.78 -3.47 -28.02
C ILE A 297 14.35 -2.98 -28.22
N ASP A 298 14.03 -2.44 -29.39
CA ASP A 298 12.68 -1.95 -29.71
C ASP A 298 11.64 -3.06 -29.82
N ARG A 299 12.07 -4.30 -30.05
CA ARG A 299 11.20 -5.49 -30.02
C ARG A 299 11.06 -6.08 -28.63
N PHE A 300 12.02 -5.87 -27.74
CA PHE A 300 11.93 -6.36 -26.36
C PHE A 300 10.98 -5.46 -25.53
N PRO A 301 10.05 -6.02 -24.74
CA PRO A 301 9.08 -5.25 -23.97
C PRO A 301 9.71 -4.24 -23.01
N ARG A 302 9.00 -3.16 -22.71
CA ARG A 302 9.46 -2.21 -21.69
C ARG A 302 9.28 -2.82 -20.30
N ILE A 303 10.28 -2.65 -19.45
CA ILE A 303 10.16 -2.94 -18.02
C ILE A 303 9.48 -1.73 -17.37
N LEU A 304 8.22 -1.91 -16.97
CA LEU A 304 7.39 -0.88 -16.38
C LEU A 304 7.73 -0.69 -14.90
N VAL A 305 7.55 0.53 -14.41
CA VAL A 305 7.72 0.85 -12.99
C VAL A 305 6.37 0.68 -12.30
N PRO A 306 6.28 -0.06 -11.18
CA PRO A 306 5.03 -0.23 -10.46
C PRO A 306 4.55 1.11 -9.92
N TYR A 307 3.23 1.32 -9.93
CA TYR A 307 2.63 2.51 -9.32
C TYR A 307 2.73 2.41 -7.79
N LYS A 308 3.61 3.23 -7.19
CA LYS A 308 3.78 3.35 -5.74
C LYS A 308 3.08 4.62 -5.25
N ALA A 309 1.87 4.50 -4.71
CA ALA A 309 1.31 5.59 -3.91
C ALA A 309 2.10 5.75 -2.60
N ALA A 310 2.17 6.96 -2.05
CA ALA A 310 2.93 7.22 -0.82
C ALA A 310 2.37 6.39 0.36
N GLY A 311 3.24 5.78 1.18
CA GLY A 311 2.85 5.05 2.38
C GLY A 311 2.20 3.67 2.15
N THR A 312 2.52 2.97 1.05
CA THR A 312 1.78 1.78 0.61
C THR A 312 2.46 0.43 0.83
N LEU A 313 3.66 0.38 1.43
CA LEU A 313 4.41 -0.89 1.54
C LEU A 313 3.61 -1.96 2.29
N HIS A 314 3.10 -1.61 3.48
CA HIS A 314 2.34 -2.56 4.28
C HIS A 314 0.94 -2.82 3.71
N SER A 315 0.38 -1.88 2.95
CA SER A 315 -0.86 -2.10 2.19
C SER A 315 -0.68 -3.21 1.16
N GLY A 316 0.42 -3.21 0.42
CA GLY A 316 0.72 -4.25 -0.55
C GLY A 316 0.95 -5.62 0.10
N TYR A 317 1.68 -5.68 1.22
CA TYR A 317 1.82 -6.95 1.96
C TYR A 317 0.51 -7.44 2.57
N ARG A 318 -0.41 -6.56 2.98
CA ARG A 318 -1.77 -6.98 3.36
C ARG A 318 -2.51 -7.59 2.17
N GLN A 319 -2.36 -7.05 0.97
CA GLN A 319 -2.95 -7.64 -0.22
C GLN A 319 -2.39 -9.04 -0.48
N VAL A 320 -1.08 -9.23 -0.36
CA VAL A 320 -0.45 -10.56 -0.44
C VAL A 320 -0.99 -11.50 0.64
N ASN A 321 -1.07 -11.06 1.91
CA ASN A 321 -1.61 -11.84 3.02
C ASN A 321 -3.09 -12.22 2.81
N THR A 322 -3.88 -11.31 2.22
CA THR A 322 -5.28 -11.56 1.87
C THR A 322 -5.39 -12.64 0.80
N LEU A 323 -4.59 -12.57 -0.26
CA LEU A 323 -4.58 -13.60 -1.30
C LEU A 323 -4.13 -14.97 -0.76
N LEU A 324 -3.18 -15.00 0.19
CA LEU A 324 -2.81 -16.23 0.89
C LEU A 324 -3.96 -16.79 1.72
N ALA A 325 -4.63 -15.96 2.53
CA ALA A 325 -5.77 -16.37 3.34
C ALA A 325 -6.93 -16.91 2.47
N GLU A 326 -7.07 -16.42 1.24
CA GLU A 326 -8.05 -16.89 0.25
C GLU A 326 -7.57 -18.10 -0.57
N GLY A 327 -6.35 -18.60 -0.35
CA GLY A 327 -5.78 -19.72 -1.11
C GLY A 327 -5.52 -19.41 -2.58
N LYS A 328 -5.22 -18.14 -2.90
CA LYS A 328 -5.03 -17.64 -4.27
C LYS A 328 -3.58 -17.54 -4.71
N ILE A 329 -2.61 -17.82 -3.84
CA ILE A 329 -1.18 -17.86 -4.18
C ILE A 329 -0.67 -19.28 -3.97
N LEU A 330 0.03 -19.78 -4.97
CA LEU A 330 0.76 -21.05 -4.92
C LEU A 330 2.21 -20.79 -5.30
N VAL A 331 3.15 -21.46 -4.64
CA VAL A 331 4.58 -21.25 -4.83
C VAL A 331 5.25 -22.57 -5.19
N ASP A 332 5.96 -22.58 -6.31
CA ASP A 332 6.74 -23.74 -6.71
C ASP A 332 7.85 -24.01 -5.67
N PRO A 333 8.13 -25.29 -5.33
CA PRO A 333 9.18 -25.64 -4.38
C PRO A 333 10.57 -25.09 -4.75
N ARG A 334 10.83 -24.70 -5.99
CA ARG A 334 12.09 -24.10 -6.43
C ARG A 334 12.35 -22.70 -5.87
N CYS A 335 11.31 -21.97 -5.47
CA CYS A 335 11.41 -20.59 -4.97
C CYS A 335 11.91 -20.52 -3.51
N LYS A 336 13.12 -21.04 -3.23
CA LYS A 336 13.66 -21.23 -1.87
C LYS A 336 13.85 -19.93 -1.10
N GLY A 337 14.34 -18.88 -1.75
CA GLY A 337 14.52 -17.54 -1.21
C GLY A 337 13.20 -16.93 -0.81
N LEU A 338 12.21 -16.93 -1.71
CA LEU A 338 10.86 -16.43 -1.44
C LEU A 338 10.15 -17.25 -0.34
N ILE A 339 10.24 -18.58 -0.36
CA ILE A 339 9.69 -19.44 0.70
C ILE A 339 10.31 -19.07 2.05
N LYS A 340 11.64 -18.93 2.12
CA LYS A 340 12.33 -18.49 3.34
C LYS A 340 11.83 -17.12 3.79
N SER A 341 11.65 -16.18 2.86
CA SER A 341 11.12 -14.86 3.15
C SER A 341 9.70 -14.92 3.72
N PHE A 342 8.81 -15.74 3.16
CA PHE A 342 7.48 -15.96 3.73
C PHE A 342 7.53 -16.56 5.14
N GLU A 343 8.46 -17.47 5.40
CA GLU A 343 8.57 -18.16 6.70
C GLU A 343 9.18 -17.30 7.81
N THR A 344 10.10 -16.37 7.48
CA THR A 344 11.00 -15.77 8.48
C THR A 344 11.12 -14.25 8.40
N TRP A 345 10.53 -13.59 7.41
CA TRP A 345 10.54 -12.13 7.40
C TRP A 345 9.54 -11.59 8.42
N ASN A 346 10.04 -10.79 9.36
CA ASN A 346 9.29 -10.25 10.50
C ASN A 346 8.73 -8.83 10.27
N GLY A 347 8.85 -8.29 9.06
CA GLY A 347 8.41 -6.93 8.74
C GLY A 347 9.53 -5.88 8.76
N ASP A 348 10.76 -6.23 9.13
CA ASP A 348 11.88 -5.29 9.09
C ASP A 348 12.21 -4.86 7.65
N LYS A 349 12.02 -3.56 7.37
CA LYS A 349 12.29 -2.91 6.08
C LYS A 349 13.77 -2.98 5.67
N ARG A 350 14.67 -3.24 6.63
CA ARG A 350 16.12 -3.35 6.40
C ARG A 350 16.56 -4.78 6.16
N SER A 351 15.70 -5.79 6.31
CA SER A 351 16.07 -7.19 6.06
C SER A 351 16.24 -7.45 4.56
N PRO A 352 17.22 -8.26 4.10
CA PRO A 352 17.28 -8.74 2.71
C PRO A 352 16.18 -9.77 2.38
N LEU A 353 15.54 -10.36 3.41
CA LEU A 353 14.41 -11.27 3.20
C LEU A 353 13.19 -10.56 2.60
N LYS A 354 13.16 -9.22 2.63
CA LYS A 354 12.11 -8.41 2.02
C LYS A 354 12.18 -8.43 0.48
N ASP A 355 13.36 -8.55 -0.11
CA ASP A 355 13.54 -8.24 -1.54
C ASP A 355 12.78 -9.23 -2.46
N PRO A 356 12.79 -10.57 -2.21
CA PRO A 356 11.93 -11.51 -2.95
C PRO A 356 10.43 -11.23 -2.77
N LEU A 357 10.02 -10.80 -1.57
CA LEU A 357 8.63 -10.46 -1.29
C LEU A 357 8.21 -9.16 -2.00
N ASP A 358 9.10 -8.19 -2.13
CA ASP A 358 8.85 -6.98 -2.92
C ASP A 358 8.73 -7.28 -4.41
N ALA A 359 9.64 -8.11 -4.96
CA ALA A 359 9.53 -8.56 -6.35
C ALA A 359 8.18 -9.23 -6.61
N LEU A 360 7.74 -10.15 -5.74
CA LEU A 360 6.41 -10.75 -5.81
C LEU A 360 5.30 -9.71 -5.73
N ARG A 361 5.34 -8.84 -4.71
CA ARG A 361 4.32 -7.82 -4.44
C ARG A 361 4.13 -6.89 -5.63
N TYR A 362 5.20 -6.41 -6.26
CA TYR A 362 5.10 -5.55 -7.45
C TYR A 362 4.40 -6.24 -8.61
N GLY A 363 4.66 -7.54 -8.80
CA GLY A 363 3.98 -8.34 -9.81
C GLY A 363 2.49 -8.48 -9.54
N ILE A 364 2.12 -8.80 -8.30
CA ILE A 364 0.71 -8.92 -7.86
C ILE A 364 -0.03 -7.58 -7.99
N GLU A 365 0.52 -6.49 -7.45
CA GLU A 365 -0.10 -5.17 -7.49
C GLU A 365 -0.33 -4.72 -8.94
N SER A 366 0.68 -4.90 -9.81
CA SER A 366 0.58 -4.52 -11.21
C SER A 366 -0.45 -5.37 -11.96
N ALA A 367 -0.50 -6.69 -11.71
CA ALA A 367 -1.47 -7.59 -12.34
C ALA A 367 -2.91 -7.22 -11.99
N LEU A 368 -3.17 -6.88 -10.72
CA LEU A 368 -4.49 -6.50 -10.22
C LEU A 368 -4.92 -5.09 -10.67
N GLN A 369 -3.97 -4.22 -11.01
CA GLN A 369 -4.22 -2.90 -11.60
C GLN A 369 -4.38 -2.97 -13.13
N ALA A 370 -3.68 -3.90 -13.79
CA ALA A 370 -3.64 -4.06 -15.24
C ALA A 370 -4.89 -4.72 -15.85
N THR A 371 -6.01 -4.77 -15.12
CA THR A 371 -7.33 -5.31 -15.51
C THR A 371 -7.97 -4.65 -16.74
N THR A 372 -7.21 -3.86 -17.50
CA THR A 372 -7.59 -3.21 -18.77
C THR A 372 -6.79 -3.72 -19.99
N LEU A 373 -5.84 -4.66 -19.84
CA LEU A 373 -5.04 -5.20 -20.96
C LEU A 373 -5.42 -6.65 -21.27
N GLN A 374 -5.65 -6.94 -22.56
CA GLN A 374 -6.02 -8.28 -23.04
C GLN A 374 -4.85 -9.27 -22.85
N PRO A 375 -5.08 -10.48 -22.31
CA PRO A 375 -4.03 -11.47 -22.10
C PRO A 375 -3.56 -12.09 -23.43
N VAL A 376 -2.24 -12.29 -23.59
CA VAL A 376 -1.70 -13.26 -24.55
C VAL A 376 -1.56 -14.59 -23.80
N ALA A 377 -2.05 -15.68 -24.39
CA ALA A 377 -2.04 -16.98 -23.72
C ALA A 377 -0.61 -17.53 -23.61
N ILE A 378 -0.15 -17.83 -22.40
CA ILE A 378 0.99 -18.74 -22.22
C ILE A 378 0.56 -20.12 -22.75
N GLY A 379 1.06 -20.47 -23.94
CA GLY A 379 0.82 -21.76 -24.58
C GLY A 379 1.45 -22.92 -23.81
N HIS A 380 0.82 -24.08 -23.90
CA HIS A 380 1.17 -25.33 -23.22
C HIS A 380 2.68 -25.56 -23.05
N VAL A 381 3.13 -25.61 -21.79
CA VAL A 381 4.40 -26.22 -21.40
C VAL A 381 4.35 -27.67 -21.84
N ARG A 382 5.14 -28.03 -22.86
CA ARG A 382 5.32 -29.42 -23.26
C ARG A 382 6.13 -30.12 -22.17
N THR A 383 5.49 -31.03 -21.46
CA THR A 383 6.18 -32.07 -20.68
C THR A 383 7.10 -32.87 -21.61
N ARG A 384 8.39 -32.84 -21.35
CA ARG A 384 9.32 -33.94 -21.65
C ARG A 384 10.11 -34.26 -20.41
#